data_AF-A0A5B9WCL7-F1
#
_entry.id   AF-A0A5B9WCL7-F1
#
_cell.length_a   1.000
_cell.length_b   1.000
_cell.length_c   1.000
_cell.angle_alpha   90.00
_cell.angle_beta   90.00
_cell.angle_gamma   90.00
#
_symmetry.space_group_name_H-M   'P 1'
#
loop_
_entity.id
_entity.type
_entity.pdbx_description
1 polymer ?
#
loop_
_entity_poly.entity_id
_entity_poly.type
_entity_poly.pdbx_seq_one_letter_code
_entity_poly.pdbx_strand_id
1 'polypeptide(L)'
;MWAEHAIFTSILRQGRGGYHLVARSPGLLDDEARAISRWSPSHGSLLLDADNPAGVSFYPLPGGRFALARSCEGPPEYSGRGGRQLYTHTMVLDEAGLRSVGWQPLAVYHNALAVGALLYEPSPPTSLRPLRLPDLHIPLGTSDWEARAAERRLPDLKPLRERLLAGRAVQVAHEGDRMALAECLLGTLPPAAVGNVSFAASLRPSTVRPFLLSIVAPDALANGAAHAGAAGASSTR
;
A
#
# COMPACT_ATOMS: atom_id res chain seq x y z
N MET A 1 -13.53 15.13 0.38
CA MET A 1 -12.16 15.60 0.69
C MET A 1 -11.36 15.84 -0.58
N TRP A 2 -10.33 16.68 -0.53
CA TRP A 2 -9.35 16.83 -1.61
C TRP A 2 -8.13 15.95 -1.34
N ALA A 3 -7.56 15.36 -2.38
CA ALA A 3 -6.34 14.58 -2.31
C ALA A 3 -5.39 14.96 -3.46
N GLU A 4 -4.11 15.03 -3.15
CA GLU A 4 -3.07 15.04 -4.17
C GLU A 4 -2.79 13.60 -4.61
N HIS A 5 -2.23 13.39 -5.81
CA HIS A 5 -1.85 12.04 -6.21
C HIS A 5 -0.66 11.98 -7.15
N ALA A 6 -0.10 10.79 -7.29
CA ALA A 6 1.03 10.51 -8.15
C ALA A 6 0.93 9.13 -8.80
N ILE A 7 1.54 8.99 -9.98
CA ILE A 7 1.65 7.73 -10.70
C ILE A 7 3.13 7.38 -10.83
N PHE A 8 3.47 6.18 -10.36
CA PHE A 8 4.78 5.56 -10.46
C PHE A 8 4.68 4.34 -11.37
N THR A 9 5.45 4.31 -12.45
CA THR A 9 5.47 3.17 -13.38
C THR A 9 6.74 3.21 -14.24
N SER A 10 6.98 2.16 -15.02
CA SER A 10 8.08 2.07 -15.96
C SER A 10 7.60 2.34 -17.40
N ILE A 11 7.55 3.61 -17.81
CA ILE A 11 7.30 3.99 -19.21
C ILE A 11 8.55 4.65 -19.80
N LEU A 12 8.76 4.48 -21.11
CA LEU A 12 9.77 5.24 -21.82
C LEU A 12 9.24 6.64 -22.09
N ARG A 13 9.78 7.66 -21.40
CA ARG A 13 9.38 9.05 -21.60
C ARG A 13 10.60 9.96 -21.53
N GLN A 14 10.76 10.82 -22.54
CA GLN A 14 11.86 11.80 -22.59
C GLN A 14 13.27 11.18 -22.38
N GLY A 15 13.50 9.97 -22.93
CA GLY A 15 14.77 9.26 -22.80
C GLY A 15 15.06 8.66 -21.41
N ARG A 16 14.14 8.79 -20.45
CA ARG A 16 14.19 8.08 -19.17
C ARG A 16 13.45 6.75 -19.30
N GLY A 17 14.16 5.67 -18.99
CA GLY A 17 13.61 4.32 -18.86
C GLY A 17 13.62 3.85 -17.41
N GLY A 18 12.82 2.84 -17.10
CA GLY A 18 12.72 2.27 -15.76
C GLY A 18 11.67 2.94 -14.88
N TYR A 19 11.57 2.46 -13.65
CA TYR A 19 10.55 2.87 -12.68
C TYR A 19 10.82 4.27 -12.11
N HIS A 20 9.89 5.18 -12.33
CA HIS A 20 9.94 6.54 -11.79
C HIS A 20 8.53 7.14 -11.66
N LEU A 21 8.42 8.30 -11.01
CA LEU A 21 7.20 9.09 -11.03
C LEU A 21 7.00 9.72 -12.40
N VAL A 22 5.95 9.32 -13.09
CA VAL A 22 5.63 9.76 -14.45
C VAL A 22 4.62 10.90 -14.48
N ALA A 23 3.89 11.06 -13.36
CA ALA A 23 2.86 12.05 -13.15
C ALA A 23 2.74 12.37 -11.65
N ARG A 24 2.51 13.63 -11.31
CA ARG A 24 2.13 14.06 -9.96
C ARG A 24 1.24 15.30 -10.00
N SER A 25 0.40 15.47 -8.98
CA SER A 25 -0.32 16.71 -8.75
C SER A 25 0.62 17.81 -8.25
N PRO A 26 0.29 19.10 -8.51
CA PRO A 26 1.18 20.23 -8.18
C PRO A 26 1.39 20.43 -6.68
N GLY A 27 0.48 19.94 -5.81
CA GLY A 27 0.62 20.04 -4.37
C GLY A 27 1.54 18.97 -3.75
N LEU A 28 2.15 18.09 -4.54
CA LEU A 28 3.15 17.13 -4.04
C LEU A 28 4.56 17.71 -4.05
N LEU A 29 5.14 17.83 -2.86
CA LEU A 29 6.49 18.34 -2.66
C LEU A 29 7.53 17.31 -3.14
N ASP A 30 8.77 17.78 -3.33
CA ASP A 30 9.84 16.94 -3.88
C ASP A 30 10.31 15.84 -2.93
N ASP A 31 10.30 16.09 -1.63
CA ASP A 31 10.62 15.10 -0.60
C ASP A 31 9.57 14.00 -0.50
N GLU A 32 8.30 14.33 -0.66
CA GLU A 32 7.20 13.39 -0.76
C GLU A 32 7.26 12.58 -2.04
N ALA A 33 7.54 13.21 -3.19
CA ALA A 33 7.74 12.51 -4.46
C ALA A 33 8.90 11.48 -4.36
N ARG A 34 10.01 11.86 -3.71
CA ARG A 34 11.11 10.92 -3.40
C ARG A 34 10.65 9.81 -2.45
N ALA A 35 9.86 10.12 -1.42
CA ALA A 35 9.32 9.12 -0.51
C ALA A 35 8.41 8.12 -1.26
N ILE A 36 7.43 8.59 -2.02
CA ILE A 36 6.52 7.76 -2.83
C ILE A 36 7.31 6.84 -3.78
N SER A 37 8.36 7.35 -4.43
CA SER A 37 9.20 6.55 -5.31
C SER A 37 9.92 5.41 -4.57
N ARG A 38 10.36 5.64 -3.32
CA ARG A 38 10.98 4.59 -2.48
C ARG A 38 9.98 3.55 -2.00
N TRP A 39 8.77 3.98 -1.67
CA TRP A 39 7.69 3.12 -1.19
C TRP A 39 6.99 2.34 -2.31
N SER A 40 7.07 2.82 -3.55
CA SER A 40 6.44 2.14 -4.68
C SER A 40 7.19 0.84 -5.04
N PRO A 41 6.46 -0.26 -5.28
CA PRO A 41 7.08 -1.51 -5.69
C PRO A 41 7.66 -1.42 -7.11
N SER A 42 8.68 -2.24 -7.36
CA SER A 42 9.25 -2.48 -8.69
C SER A 42 9.04 -3.94 -9.09
N HIS A 43 9.61 -4.33 -10.24
CA HIS A 43 9.44 -5.64 -10.86
C HIS A 43 9.40 -6.83 -9.88
N GLY A 44 8.42 -7.73 -10.05
CA GLY A 44 8.27 -8.97 -9.28
C GLY A 44 7.83 -8.79 -7.81
N SER A 45 7.48 -7.58 -7.37
CA SER A 45 7.14 -7.31 -5.98
C SER A 45 5.68 -7.63 -5.60
N LEU A 46 4.77 -7.82 -6.56
CA LEU A 46 3.36 -8.10 -6.27
C LEU A 46 3.13 -9.58 -5.96
N LEU A 47 2.21 -9.85 -5.04
CA LEU A 47 1.74 -11.18 -4.66
C LEU A 47 0.25 -11.27 -4.98
N LEU A 48 -0.08 -11.51 -6.25
CA LEU A 48 -1.44 -11.45 -6.77
C LEU A 48 -2.09 -12.83 -6.86
N ASP A 49 -3.39 -12.87 -6.61
CA ASP A 49 -4.27 -14.04 -6.77
C ASP A 49 -5.71 -13.56 -7.04
N ALA A 50 -6.67 -14.49 -7.07
CA ALA A 50 -8.07 -14.18 -7.38
C ALA A 50 -8.71 -13.24 -6.36
N ASP A 51 -8.38 -13.36 -5.08
CA ASP A 51 -8.91 -12.52 -4.00
C ASP A 51 -8.13 -11.19 -3.89
N ASN A 52 -6.92 -11.14 -4.45
CA ASN A 52 -5.99 -10.03 -4.33
C ASN A 52 -5.45 -9.60 -5.70
N PRO A 53 -6.26 -8.93 -6.55
CA PRO A 53 -5.86 -8.53 -7.90
C PRO A 53 -4.93 -7.31 -7.94
N ALA A 54 -4.61 -6.72 -6.78
CA ALA A 54 -3.70 -5.60 -6.63
C ALA A 54 -2.98 -5.65 -5.28
N GLY A 55 -1.79 -5.07 -5.22
CA GLY A 55 -1.13 -4.70 -3.97
C GLY A 55 -1.65 -3.35 -3.48
N VAL A 56 -1.81 -3.20 -2.17
CA VAL A 56 -2.15 -1.91 -1.57
C VAL A 56 -1.22 -1.63 -0.40
N SER A 57 -0.80 -0.37 -0.27
CA SER A 57 0.06 0.05 0.82
C SER A 57 -0.36 1.41 1.36
N PHE A 58 -0.10 1.64 2.64
CA PHE A 58 -0.29 2.91 3.30
C PHE A 58 0.94 3.25 4.13
N TYR A 59 1.36 4.51 4.12
CA TYR A 59 2.56 4.94 4.84
C TYR A 59 2.57 6.46 5.08
N PRO A 60 3.21 6.92 6.17
CA PRO A 60 3.41 8.35 6.39
C PRO A 60 4.46 8.92 5.43
N LEU A 61 4.31 10.20 5.10
CA LEU A 61 5.23 10.99 4.30
C LEU A 61 6.02 11.97 5.19
N PRO A 62 7.21 12.45 4.75
CA PRO A 62 8.06 13.33 5.55
C PRO A 62 7.37 14.63 6.03
N GLY A 63 6.41 15.15 5.27
CA GLY A 63 5.64 16.35 5.63
C GLY A 63 4.44 16.12 6.56
N GLY A 64 4.30 14.94 7.15
CA GLY A 64 3.17 14.60 8.03
C GLY A 64 1.88 14.19 7.31
N ARG A 65 1.88 14.22 5.96
CA ARG A 65 0.81 13.65 5.13
C ARG A 65 0.89 12.13 5.07
N PHE A 66 -0.17 11.52 4.55
CA PHE A 66 -0.29 10.07 4.42
C PHE A 66 -0.47 9.69 2.97
N ALA A 67 0.21 8.63 2.55
CA ALA A 67 0.08 8.05 1.22
C ALA A 67 -0.67 6.73 1.29
N LEU A 68 -1.61 6.53 0.37
CA LEU A 68 -2.28 5.27 0.09
C LEU A 68 -2.03 4.92 -1.38
N ALA A 69 -1.35 3.81 -1.65
CA ALA A 69 -0.99 3.40 -2.99
C ALA A 69 -1.64 2.08 -3.39
N ARG A 70 -2.20 2.04 -4.60
CA ARG A 70 -2.63 0.80 -5.27
C ARG A 70 -1.62 0.46 -6.35
N SER A 71 -1.16 -0.78 -6.35
CA SER A 71 -0.19 -1.31 -7.31
C SER A 71 -0.80 -2.49 -8.07
N CYS A 72 -0.77 -2.47 -9.39
CA CYS A 72 -1.26 -3.59 -10.22
C CYS A 72 -0.33 -3.85 -11.41
N GLU A 73 -0.52 -4.99 -12.05
CA GLU A 73 0.18 -5.31 -13.29
C GLU A 73 -0.46 -4.59 -14.49
N GLY A 74 0.36 -3.92 -15.27
CA GLY A 74 0.04 -3.34 -16.57
C GLY A 74 0.39 -4.28 -17.73
N PRO A 75 0.60 -3.76 -18.94
CA PRO A 75 1.09 -4.49 -20.09
C PRO A 75 2.48 -5.13 -19.86
N PRO A 76 2.95 -5.98 -20.78
CA PRO A 76 4.32 -6.50 -20.74
C PRO A 76 5.37 -5.38 -20.60
N GLU A 77 6.41 -5.62 -19.82
CA GLU A 77 7.43 -4.60 -19.57
C GLU A 77 8.30 -4.36 -20.82
N TYR A 78 8.59 -3.08 -21.14
CA TYR A 78 9.42 -2.71 -22.29
C TYR A 78 10.88 -3.21 -22.20
N SER A 79 11.38 -3.52 -21.00
CA SER A 79 12.80 -3.81 -20.74
C SER A 79 13.31 -5.13 -21.36
N GLY A 80 12.45 -5.93 -21.98
CA GLY A 80 12.82 -7.21 -22.61
C GLY A 80 13.16 -8.32 -21.60
N ARG A 81 13.09 -8.04 -20.30
CA ARG A 81 13.40 -8.99 -19.21
C ARG A 81 12.26 -9.96 -18.90
N GLY A 82 11.19 -9.93 -19.69
CA GLY A 82 9.95 -10.64 -19.40
C GLY A 82 9.15 -9.99 -18.27
N GLY A 83 7.99 -10.57 -17.96
CA GLY A 83 7.08 -10.08 -16.93
C GLY A 83 6.28 -8.84 -17.32
N ARG A 84 5.56 -8.29 -16.33
CA ARG A 84 4.60 -7.20 -16.52
C ARG A 84 5.09 -5.93 -15.86
N GLN A 85 4.80 -4.80 -16.50
CA GLN A 85 5.00 -3.48 -15.93
C GLN A 85 4.19 -3.35 -14.64
N LEU A 86 4.75 -2.78 -13.58
CA LEU A 86 3.96 -2.39 -12.41
C LEU A 86 3.47 -0.95 -12.56
N TYR A 87 2.18 -0.74 -12.33
CA TYR A 87 1.54 0.56 -12.25
C TYR A 87 1.14 0.82 -10.80
N THR A 88 1.70 1.86 -10.19
CA THR A 88 1.37 2.28 -8.83
C THR A 88 0.74 3.67 -8.85
N HIS A 89 -0.50 3.77 -8.36
CA HIS A 89 -1.20 5.04 -8.19
C HIS A 89 -1.36 5.36 -6.71
N THR A 90 -0.77 6.46 -6.29
CA THR A 90 -0.72 6.90 -4.89
C THR A 90 -1.64 8.09 -4.67
N MET A 91 -2.58 7.99 -3.74
CA MET A 91 -3.33 9.10 -3.16
C MET A 91 -2.56 9.64 -1.96
N VAL A 92 -2.56 10.96 -1.79
CA VAL A 92 -1.92 11.66 -0.67
C VAL A 92 -2.93 12.55 0.02
N LEU A 93 -3.09 12.34 1.33
CA LEU A 93 -4.04 13.05 2.17
C LEU A 93 -3.31 13.73 3.32
N ASP A 94 -3.84 14.85 3.77
CA ASP A 94 -3.47 15.42 5.06
C ASP A 94 -4.26 14.72 6.20
N GLU A 95 -3.96 15.13 7.43
CA GLU A 95 -4.64 14.62 8.63
C GLU A 95 -6.15 14.93 8.61
N ALA A 96 -6.57 16.07 8.05
CA ALA A 96 -7.97 16.44 7.97
C ALA A 96 -8.75 15.48 7.06
N GLY A 97 -8.20 15.11 5.92
CA GLY A 97 -8.77 14.11 5.00
C GLY A 97 -8.80 12.71 5.61
N LEU A 98 -7.76 12.29 6.33
CA LEU A 98 -7.78 10.98 6.99
C LEU A 98 -8.79 10.94 8.14
N ARG A 99 -8.94 12.05 8.87
CA ARG A 99 -9.95 12.19 9.93
C ARG A 99 -11.38 12.20 9.40
N SER A 100 -11.64 12.76 8.21
CA SER A 100 -12.99 12.75 7.62
C SER A 100 -13.50 11.34 7.27
N VAL A 101 -12.59 10.38 7.13
CA VAL A 101 -12.93 8.96 6.97
C VAL A 101 -12.66 8.14 8.24
N GLY A 102 -12.72 8.78 9.41
CA GLY A 102 -12.61 8.09 10.71
C GLY A 102 -11.26 7.42 10.94
N TRP A 103 -10.18 7.90 10.32
CA TRP A 103 -8.86 7.26 10.33
C TRP A 103 -8.85 5.84 9.73
N GLN A 104 -9.79 5.54 8.82
CA GLN A 104 -9.79 4.29 8.05
C GLN A 104 -9.19 4.52 6.65
N PRO A 105 -7.89 4.31 6.41
CA PRO A 105 -7.26 4.57 5.11
C PRO A 105 -7.86 3.74 3.98
N LEU A 106 -8.42 2.56 4.27
CA LEU A 106 -9.08 1.75 3.24
C LEU A 106 -10.46 2.28 2.84
N ALA A 107 -11.08 3.15 3.61
CA ALA A 107 -12.24 3.91 3.13
C ALA A 107 -11.84 4.86 2.00
N VAL A 108 -10.66 5.48 2.07
CA VAL A 108 -10.11 6.28 0.97
C VAL A 108 -9.87 5.42 -0.26
N TYR A 109 -9.33 4.20 -0.08
CA TYR A 109 -9.13 3.24 -1.17
C TYR A 109 -10.43 2.92 -1.90
N HIS A 110 -11.48 2.57 -1.15
CA HIS A 110 -12.80 2.28 -1.73
C HIS A 110 -13.42 3.49 -2.42
N ASN A 111 -13.32 4.68 -1.81
CA ASN A 111 -13.83 5.92 -2.39
C ASN A 111 -13.09 6.29 -3.68
N ALA A 112 -11.78 6.09 -3.73
CA ALA A 112 -10.97 6.35 -4.92
C ALA A 112 -11.24 5.32 -6.04
N LEU A 113 -11.48 4.04 -5.70
CA LEU A 113 -11.93 3.04 -6.67
C LEU A 113 -13.32 3.35 -7.23
N ALA A 114 -14.26 3.75 -6.37
CA ALA A 114 -15.64 4.02 -6.76
C ALA A 114 -15.75 5.16 -7.79
N VAL A 115 -14.85 6.15 -7.73
CA VAL A 115 -14.78 7.24 -8.72
C VAL A 115 -13.82 6.94 -9.89
N GLY A 116 -13.29 5.72 -9.98
CA GLY A 116 -12.38 5.29 -11.05
C GLY A 116 -10.96 5.86 -10.96
N ALA A 117 -10.60 6.53 -9.86
CA ALA A 117 -9.33 7.23 -9.74
C ALA A 117 -8.11 6.32 -9.59
N LEU A 118 -8.30 5.04 -9.24
CA LEU A 118 -7.23 4.05 -9.07
C LEU A 118 -7.18 3.01 -10.21
N LEU A 119 -7.87 3.28 -11.31
CA LEU A 119 -7.80 2.45 -12.51
C LEU A 119 -6.45 2.63 -13.20
N TYR A 120 -6.05 1.60 -13.94
CA TYR A 120 -4.84 1.65 -14.75
C TYR A 120 -5.02 2.65 -15.90
N GLU A 121 -4.06 3.57 -16.05
CA GLU A 121 -4.01 4.53 -17.16
C GLU A 121 -2.80 4.21 -18.05
N PRO A 122 -2.98 3.74 -19.29
CA PRO A 122 -1.88 3.39 -20.19
C PRO A 122 -1.01 4.58 -20.59
N SER A 123 -1.58 5.79 -20.62
CA SER A 123 -0.87 6.99 -21.07
C SER A 123 -1.08 8.14 -20.08
N PRO A 124 -0.49 8.03 -18.87
CA PRO A 124 -0.73 9.02 -17.83
C PRO A 124 -0.20 10.40 -18.24
N PRO A 125 -0.93 11.48 -17.92
CA PRO A 125 -0.47 12.84 -18.21
C PRO A 125 0.81 13.15 -17.43
N THR A 126 1.55 14.20 -17.80
CA THR A 126 2.73 14.64 -17.02
C THR A 126 2.35 15.29 -15.69
N SER A 127 1.19 15.93 -15.66
CA SER A 127 0.67 16.68 -14.51
C SER A 127 -0.75 16.22 -14.24
N LEU A 128 -1.03 15.97 -12.97
CA LEU A 128 -2.33 15.54 -12.51
C LEU A 128 -3.06 16.71 -11.83
N ARG A 129 -4.38 16.76 -11.97
CA ARG A 129 -5.19 17.69 -11.18
C ARG A 129 -5.45 17.07 -9.80
N PRO A 130 -5.46 17.84 -8.71
CA PRO A 130 -5.93 17.33 -7.42
C PRO A 130 -7.32 16.71 -7.57
N LEU A 131 -7.56 15.63 -6.83
CA LEU A 131 -8.77 14.84 -6.94
C LEU A 131 -9.72 15.15 -5.78
N ARG A 132 -11.01 15.31 -6.09
CA ARG A 132 -12.05 15.35 -5.07
C ARG A 132 -12.57 13.93 -4.85
N LEU A 133 -12.35 13.40 -3.65
CA LEU A 133 -12.88 12.12 -3.21
C LEU A 133 -14.17 12.33 -2.42
N PRO A 134 -15.14 11.40 -2.53
CA PRO A 134 -16.28 11.38 -1.63
C PRO A 134 -15.80 10.99 -0.22
N ASP A 135 -16.49 11.52 0.79
CA ASP A 135 -16.21 11.24 2.20
C ASP A 135 -17.18 10.19 2.74
N LEU A 136 -17.37 9.12 1.95
CA LEU A 136 -18.25 8.02 2.32
C LEU A 136 -17.48 7.09 3.26
N HIS A 137 -17.83 7.14 4.54
CA HIS A 137 -17.35 6.23 5.55
C HIS A 137 -18.43 6.04 6.60
N ILE A 138 -18.73 4.79 6.94
CA ILE A 138 -19.59 4.46 8.08
C ILE A 138 -18.65 4.24 9.26
N PRO A 139 -18.68 5.12 10.28
CA PRO A 139 -17.86 4.93 11.46
C PRO A 139 -18.30 3.67 12.20
N LEU A 140 -17.35 2.77 12.41
CA LEU A 140 -17.55 1.50 13.12
C LEU A 140 -16.73 1.51 14.40
N GLY A 141 -17.29 0.95 15.48
CA GLY A 141 -16.58 0.71 16.72
C GLY A 141 -15.64 -0.49 16.61
N THR A 142 -14.76 -0.66 17.60
CA THR A 142 -13.82 -1.79 17.64
C THR A 142 -14.55 -3.14 17.60
N SER A 143 -15.66 -3.29 18.33
CA SER A 143 -16.47 -4.51 18.33
C SER A 143 -17.09 -4.83 16.97
N ASP A 144 -17.45 -3.81 16.19
CA ASP A 144 -18.02 -3.98 14.86
C ASP A 144 -16.96 -4.51 13.88
N TRP A 145 -15.72 -4.03 13.98
CA TRP A 145 -14.60 -4.54 13.21
C TRP A 145 -14.24 -5.98 13.58
N GLU A 146 -14.26 -6.32 14.87
CA GLU A 146 -14.05 -7.68 15.36
C GLU A 146 -15.17 -8.63 14.86
N ALA A 147 -16.44 -8.18 14.89
CA ALA A 147 -17.57 -8.94 14.35
C ALA A 147 -17.44 -9.16 12.83
N ARG A 148 -17.10 -8.11 12.08
CA ARG A 148 -16.86 -8.19 10.63
C ARG A 148 -15.72 -9.15 10.28
N ALA A 149 -14.67 -9.17 11.11
CA ALA A 149 -13.56 -10.11 10.94
C ALA A 149 -14.00 -11.56 11.16
N ALA A 150 -14.83 -11.80 12.18
CA ALA A 150 -15.40 -13.12 12.45
C ALA A 150 -16.33 -13.61 11.31
N GLU A 151 -17.20 -12.76 10.79
CA GLU A 151 -18.07 -13.07 9.63
C GLU A 151 -17.25 -13.49 8.40
N ARG A 152 -16.12 -12.82 8.18
CA ARG A 152 -15.19 -13.09 7.08
C ARG A 152 -14.20 -14.22 7.38
N ARG A 153 -14.29 -14.85 8.55
CA ARG A 153 -13.39 -15.93 8.99
C ARG A 153 -11.92 -15.52 8.95
N LEU A 154 -11.64 -14.26 9.27
CA LEU A 154 -10.28 -13.73 9.38
C LEU A 154 -9.61 -14.28 10.65
N PRO A 155 -8.26 -14.31 10.72
CA PRO A 155 -7.54 -14.70 11.92
C PRO A 155 -7.88 -13.77 13.10
N ASP A 156 -7.62 -14.24 14.33
CA ASP A 156 -7.74 -13.42 15.53
C ASP A 156 -6.87 -12.16 15.41
N LEU A 157 -7.53 -11.00 15.46
CA LEU A 157 -6.90 -9.70 15.28
C LEU A 157 -6.17 -9.23 16.54
N LYS A 158 -6.55 -9.71 17.73
CA LYS A 158 -6.05 -9.19 18.99
C LYS A 158 -4.51 -9.31 19.13
N PRO A 159 -3.87 -10.46 18.85
CA PRO A 159 -2.41 -10.58 18.92
C PRO A 159 -1.69 -9.66 17.92
N LEU A 160 -2.27 -9.46 16.74
CA LEU A 160 -1.71 -8.58 15.71
C LEU A 160 -1.81 -7.11 16.14
N ARG A 161 -2.98 -6.71 16.67
CA ARG A 161 -3.26 -5.37 17.21
C ARG A 161 -2.29 -5.01 18.32
N GLU A 162 -2.10 -5.90 19.31
CA GLU A 162 -1.20 -5.67 20.44
C GLU A 162 0.24 -5.45 19.99
N ARG A 163 0.72 -6.21 19.00
CA ARG A 163 2.07 -6.01 18.43
C ARG A 163 2.20 -4.67 17.71
N LEU A 164 1.21 -4.27 16.92
CA LEU A 164 1.22 -2.99 16.22
C LEU A 164 1.20 -1.81 17.20
N LEU A 165 0.37 -1.88 18.25
CA LEU A 165 0.34 -0.87 19.31
C LEU A 165 1.66 -0.77 20.07
N ALA A 166 2.40 -1.87 20.19
CA ALA A 166 3.75 -1.88 20.74
C ALA A 166 4.83 -1.42 19.76
N GLY A 167 4.47 -0.93 18.56
CA GLY A 167 5.41 -0.50 17.53
C GLY A 167 6.25 -1.64 16.93
N ARG A 168 5.81 -2.89 17.08
CA ARG A 168 6.54 -4.07 16.59
C ARG A 168 6.06 -4.45 15.20
N ALA A 169 7.00 -4.69 14.28
CA ALA A 169 6.68 -5.17 12.95
C ALA A 169 5.93 -6.51 13.01
N VAL A 170 4.91 -6.64 12.16
CA VAL A 170 4.02 -7.78 12.03
C VAL A 170 4.02 -8.21 10.57
N GLN A 171 4.35 -9.48 10.33
CA GLN A 171 4.19 -10.11 9.03
C GLN A 171 3.22 -11.28 9.17
N VAL A 172 2.21 -11.34 8.31
CA VAL A 172 1.11 -12.32 8.37
C VAL A 172 0.99 -13.03 7.03
N ALA A 173 0.98 -14.37 7.05
CA ALA A 173 0.56 -15.19 5.93
C ALA A 173 -0.97 -15.25 5.93
N HIS A 174 -1.60 -14.90 4.81
CA HIS A 174 -3.05 -15.02 4.66
C HIS A 174 -3.40 -15.40 3.22
N GLU A 175 -4.14 -16.49 3.05
CA GLU A 175 -4.51 -17.02 1.73
C GLU A 175 -5.64 -16.23 1.07
N GLY A 176 -6.65 -15.80 1.85
CA GLY A 176 -7.83 -15.09 1.34
C GLY A 176 -7.64 -13.59 1.15
N ASP A 177 -8.72 -12.83 1.37
CA ASP A 177 -8.76 -11.37 1.18
C ASP A 177 -7.86 -10.62 2.18
N ARG A 178 -6.63 -10.32 1.75
CA ARG A 178 -5.61 -9.64 2.56
C ARG A 178 -5.98 -8.19 2.84
N MET A 179 -6.79 -7.60 1.96
CA MET A 179 -7.31 -6.25 2.12
C MET A 179 -8.35 -6.18 3.22
N ALA A 180 -9.26 -7.15 3.28
CA ALA A 180 -10.21 -7.26 4.39
C ALA A 180 -9.51 -7.47 5.73
N LEU A 181 -8.42 -8.26 5.76
CA LEU A 181 -7.58 -8.39 6.96
C LEU A 181 -6.94 -7.07 7.38
N ALA A 182 -6.36 -6.33 6.43
CA ALA A 182 -5.83 -4.99 6.72
C ALA A 182 -6.93 -4.04 7.24
N GLU A 183 -8.09 -4.03 6.58
CA GLU A 183 -9.21 -3.13 6.92
C GLU A 183 -9.72 -3.36 8.33
N CYS A 184 -10.00 -4.62 8.67
CA CYS A 184 -10.49 -4.97 10.00
C CYS A 184 -9.42 -4.72 11.06
N LEU A 185 -8.15 -5.10 10.81
CA LEU A 185 -7.08 -4.88 11.77
C LEU A 185 -6.85 -3.39 12.06
N LEU A 186 -6.76 -2.56 11.02
CA LEU A 186 -6.61 -1.11 11.17
C LEU A 186 -7.84 -0.49 11.85
N GLY A 187 -9.04 -0.98 11.55
CA GLY A 187 -10.28 -0.53 12.19
C GLY A 187 -10.33 -0.80 13.70
N THR A 188 -9.58 -1.81 14.19
CA THR A 188 -9.47 -2.06 15.64
C THR A 188 -8.46 -1.16 16.35
N LEU A 189 -7.66 -0.36 15.63
CA LEU A 189 -6.66 0.52 16.22
C LEU A 189 -7.28 1.86 16.64
N PRO A 190 -6.80 2.49 17.73
CA PRO A 190 -7.11 3.88 18.02
C PRO A 190 -6.65 4.79 16.87
N PRO A 191 -7.37 5.89 16.56
CA PRO A 191 -7.03 6.82 15.49
C PRO A 191 -5.56 7.27 15.49
N ALA A 192 -5.03 7.66 16.65
CA ALA A 192 -3.64 8.11 16.80
C ALA A 192 -2.61 7.02 16.50
N ALA A 193 -2.98 5.74 16.64
CA ALA A 193 -2.10 4.63 16.30
C ALA A 193 -2.05 4.39 14.79
N VAL A 194 -3.17 4.56 14.06
CA VAL A 194 -3.24 4.30 12.61
C VAL A 194 -2.21 5.13 11.82
N GLY A 195 -2.05 6.41 12.17
CA GLY A 195 -1.06 7.27 11.51
C GLY A 195 0.39 6.79 11.66
N ASN A 196 0.67 5.95 12.65
CA ASN A 196 2.00 5.37 12.92
C ASN A 196 2.17 3.97 12.32
N VAL A 197 1.11 3.37 11.76
CA VAL A 197 1.17 2.04 11.14
C VAL A 197 1.31 2.18 9.63
N SER A 198 2.51 1.97 9.12
CA SER A 198 2.69 1.68 7.69
C SER A 198 2.27 0.24 7.41
N PHE A 199 1.50 0.00 6.34
CA PHE A 199 1.12 -1.35 5.94
C PHE A 199 1.28 -1.62 4.46
N ALA A 200 1.41 -2.90 4.12
CA ALA A 200 1.26 -3.43 2.78
C ALA A 200 0.45 -4.73 2.80
N ALA A 201 -0.48 -4.85 1.87
CA ALA A 201 -1.18 -6.08 1.53
C ALA A 201 -0.79 -6.50 0.10
N SER A 202 -0.47 -7.77 -0.09
CA SER A 202 -0.13 -8.36 -1.40
C SER A 202 1.13 -7.77 -2.04
N LEU A 203 2.10 -7.37 -1.22
CA LEU A 203 3.46 -6.97 -1.63
C LEU A 203 4.51 -7.86 -0.95
N ARG A 204 5.58 -8.19 -1.67
CA ARG A 204 6.76 -8.81 -1.09
C ARG A 204 7.38 -7.89 -0.03
N PRO A 205 7.74 -8.41 1.16
CA PRO A 205 8.46 -7.65 2.16
C PRO A 205 9.77 -7.09 1.61
N SER A 206 10.18 -5.93 2.10
CA SER A 206 11.39 -5.26 1.64
C SER A 206 12.05 -4.50 2.78
N THR A 207 13.38 -4.56 2.84
CA THR A 207 14.17 -3.75 3.77
C THR A 207 14.17 -2.27 3.39
N VAL A 208 13.90 -1.95 2.12
CA VAL A 208 13.79 -0.57 1.62
C VAL A 208 12.43 0.05 1.96
N ARG A 209 11.41 -0.80 2.15
CA ARG A 209 10.03 -0.40 2.51
C ARG A 209 9.66 -1.04 3.84
N PRO A 210 10.12 -0.47 4.97
CA PRO A 210 9.92 -1.05 6.29
C PRO A 210 8.47 -0.87 6.75
N PHE A 211 7.55 -1.63 6.16
CA PHE A 211 6.16 -1.67 6.58
C PHE A 211 6.06 -2.29 7.97
N LEU A 212 5.33 -1.63 8.87
CA LEU A 212 5.05 -2.16 10.19
C LEU A 212 4.09 -3.36 10.12
N LEU A 213 3.17 -3.37 9.15
CA LEU A 213 2.28 -4.49 8.85
C LEU A 213 2.50 -4.97 7.41
N SER A 214 2.86 -6.24 7.24
CA SER A 214 2.96 -6.88 5.92
C SER A 214 2.07 -8.11 5.86
N ILE A 215 1.03 -8.09 5.02
CA ILE A 215 0.13 -9.22 4.80
C ILE A 215 0.45 -9.82 3.43
N VAL A 216 0.90 -11.07 3.42
CA VAL A 216 1.47 -11.74 2.24
C VAL A 216 0.79 -13.08 1.99
N ALA A 217 0.93 -13.59 0.77
CA ALA A 217 0.54 -14.97 0.46
C ALA A 217 1.35 -15.95 1.32
N PRO A 218 0.77 -17.09 1.77
CA PRO A 218 1.48 -18.07 2.60
C PRO A 218 2.84 -18.50 2.05
N ASP A 219 2.91 -18.75 0.74
CA ASP A 219 4.11 -19.23 0.04
C ASP A 219 5.23 -18.16 0.02
N ALA A 220 4.89 -16.89 0.14
CA ALA A 220 5.87 -15.81 0.16
C ALA A 220 6.65 -15.74 1.49
N LEU A 221 6.04 -16.19 2.60
CA LEU A 221 6.68 -16.23 3.91
C LEU A 221 7.71 -17.37 4.01
N ALA A 222 7.38 -18.54 3.47
CA ALA A 222 8.29 -19.69 3.42
C ALA A 222 9.59 -19.38 2.68
N ASN A 223 9.50 -18.62 1.58
CA ASN A 223 10.65 -18.23 0.77
C ASN A 223 11.48 -17.08 1.39
N GLY A 224 10.88 -16.23 2.22
CA GLY A 224 11.58 -15.14 2.92
C GLY A 224 12.53 -15.63 4.02
N ALA A 225 12.16 -16.69 4.74
CA ALA A 225 12.99 -17.30 5.78
C ALA A 225 14.25 -17.96 5.20
N ALA A 226 14.15 -18.56 4.01
CA ALA A 226 15.28 -19.20 3.32
C ALA A 226 16.34 -18.20 2.84
N HIS A 227 15.94 -17.00 2.40
CA HIS A 227 16.88 -15.95 1.97
C HIS A 227 17.48 -15.15 3.12
N ALA A 228 16.77 -14.97 4.25
CA ALA A 228 17.34 -14.35 5.44
C ALA A 228 18.48 -15.20 6.06
N GLY A 229 18.42 -16.54 5.94
CA GLY A 229 19.47 -17.45 6.39
C GLY A 229 20.75 -17.43 5.53
N ALA A 230 20.68 -16.99 4.27
CA ALA A 230 21.84 -16.94 3.37
C ALA A 230 22.68 -15.67 3.50
N ALA A 231 22.11 -14.57 4.02
CA ALA A 231 22.80 -13.30 4.20
C ALA A 231 23.68 -13.22 5.49
N GLY A 232 23.60 -14.23 6.36
CA GLY A 232 24.38 -14.32 7.61
C GLY A 232 25.72 -15.06 7.51
N ALA A 233 26.06 -15.61 6.34
CA ALA A 233 27.23 -16.46 6.15
C ALA A 233 28.19 -15.91 5.06
N SER A 234 28.62 -14.66 5.19
CA SER A 234 29.83 -14.17 4.48
C SER A 234 30.38 -12.93 5.16
N SER A 235 31.09 -13.13 6.27
CA SER A 235 32.17 -12.25 6.73
C SER A 235 32.98 -13.00 7.78
N THR A 236 33.93 -13.79 7.31
CA THR A 236 35.16 -14.18 8.01
C THR A 236 36.02 -14.96 7.02
N ARG A 237 36.85 -14.23 6.28
CA ARG A 237 38.26 -14.51 5.97
C ARG A 237 38.82 -13.41 5.09
#